data_AF-R1EFL4-F1
#
_entry.id   AF-R1EFL4-F1
#
_cell.length_a   1.000
_cell.length_b   1.000
_cell.length_c   1.000
_cell.angle_alpha   90.00
_cell.angle_beta   90.00
_cell.angle_gamma   90.00
#
_symmetry.space_group_name_H-M   'P 1'
#
loop_
_entity.id
_entity.type
_entity.pdbx_description
1 polymer ?
#
loop_
_entity_poly.entity_id
_entity_poly.type
_entity_poly.pdbx_seq_one_letter_code
_entity_poly.pdbx_strand_id
1 'polypeptide(L)'
;MGKLFYNMGLLSTDVVVEYSAADLIGQHVGHTVPKVGEQLKRALGKVLLIDAAYRLMESGYAAEAIEELGSFIKSHSDAMIVILAGDAQKIYKFLSAWPVLSGLFLEEVVFENLKPKDCVELLDRRLKQIIGKPISSEFLTDPSLHEHQKILKAFTILVTAGLGL
;
A
#
# COMPACT_ATOMS: atom_id res chain seq x y z
N MET A 1 9.17 -5.66 -2.93
CA MET A 1 9.37 -4.64 -3.99
C MET A 1 10.77 -4.04 -3.95
N GLY A 2 11.21 -3.37 -2.87
CA GLY A 2 12.57 -2.77 -2.80
C GLY A 2 13.72 -3.72 -3.15
N LYS A 3 13.77 -4.92 -2.55
CA LYS A 3 14.76 -5.97 -2.90
C LYS A 3 14.71 -6.43 -4.36
N LEU A 4 13.52 -6.44 -4.98
CA LEU A 4 13.37 -6.85 -6.38
C LEU A 4 14.03 -5.82 -7.30
N PHE A 5 13.71 -4.53 -7.11
CA PHE A 5 14.28 -3.44 -7.91
C PHE A 5 15.77 -3.21 -7.63
N TYR A 6 16.20 -3.35 -6.37
CA TYR A 6 17.61 -3.35 -5.99
C TYR A 6 18.39 -4.47 -6.70
N ASN A 7 17.87 -5.69 -6.68
CA ASN A 7 18.51 -6.84 -7.35
C ASN A 7 18.52 -6.71 -8.88
N MET A 8 17.61 -5.92 -9.47
CA MET A 8 17.61 -5.56 -10.89
C MET A 8 18.55 -4.38 -11.22
N GLY A 9 19.26 -3.82 -10.22
CA GLY A 9 20.19 -2.70 -10.39
C GLY A 9 19.52 -1.34 -10.57
N LEU A 10 18.20 -1.25 -10.39
CA LEU A 10 17.41 -0.01 -10.58
C LEU A 10 17.40 0.90 -9.36
N LEU A 11 17.79 0.39 -8.19
CA LEU A 11 17.86 1.14 -6.94
C LEU A 11 19.20 0.94 -6.25
N SER A 12 19.65 1.98 -5.54
CA SER A 12 20.89 1.95 -4.76
C SER A 12 20.76 1.19 -3.44
N THR A 13 19.53 0.98 -2.94
CA THR A 13 19.23 0.24 -1.71
C THR A 13 17.89 -0.50 -1.80
N ASP A 14 17.64 -1.46 -0.91
CA ASP A 14 16.35 -2.13 -0.74
C ASP A 14 15.41 -1.45 0.27
N VAL A 15 15.82 -0.27 0.77
CA VAL A 15 15.10 0.49 1.79
C VAL A 15 13.80 1.06 1.22
N VAL A 16 12.72 0.89 1.97
CA VAL A 16 11.43 1.53 1.71
C VAL A 16 11.26 2.67 2.72
N VAL A 17 11.04 3.87 2.23
CA VAL A 17 10.64 5.04 3.03
C VAL A 17 9.15 5.19 2.89
N GLU A 18 8.45 5.25 4.02
CA GLU A 18 7.00 5.36 4.06
C GLU A 18 6.60 6.73 4.57
N TYR A 19 5.71 7.41 3.83
CA TYR A 19 5.12 8.69 4.20
C TYR A 19 3.60 8.62 4.10
N SER A 20 2.94 9.35 4.99
CA SER A 20 1.52 9.66 4.89
C SER A 20 1.32 11.03 4.23
N ALA A 21 0.07 11.37 3.90
CA ALA A 21 -0.27 12.72 3.43
C ALA A 21 0.19 13.83 4.42
N ALA A 22 0.14 13.58 5.73
CA ALA A 22 0.55 14.55 6.75
C ALA A 22 2.06 14.84 6.73
N ASP A 23 2.88 13.89 6.27
CA ASP A 23 4.32 14.06 6.15
C ASP A 23 4.70 14.98 4.97
N LEU A 24 3.80 15.14 4.00
CA LEU A 24 4.00 15.96 2.81
C LEU A 24 3.35 17.35 2.93
N ILE A 25 2.31 17.51 3.76
CA ILE A 25 1.57 18.77 3.89
C ILE A 25 2.21 19.70 4.92
N GLY A 26 2.40 20.97 4.56
CA GLY A 26 2.88 22.02 5.47
C GLY A 26 1.81 22.44 6.49
N GLN A 27 2.25 22.94 7.65
CA GLN A 27 1.33 23.43 8.69
C GLN A 27 0.84 24.87 8.43
N HIS A 28 1.57 25.62 7.60
CA HIS A 28 1.34 27.04 7.32
C HIS A 28 1.50 27.32 5.82
N VAL A 29 0.93 28.44 5.37
CA VAL A 29 1.06 28.93 3.99
C VAL A 29 2.52 29.01 3.58
N GLY A 30 2.87 28.46 2.41
CA GLY A 30 4.22 28.48 1.86
C GLY A 30 5.18 27.42 2.43
N HIS A 31 4.75 26.60 3.41
CA HIS A 31 5.59 25.53 3.97
C HIS A 31 5.44 24.19 3.24
N THR A 32 4.41 24.02 2.42
CA THR A 32 4.11 22.72 1.79
C THR A 32 5.17 22.34 0.74
N VAL A 33 5.44 23.22 -0.22
CA VAL A 33 6.46 22.99 -1.27
C VAL A 33 7.84 22.62 -0.70
N PRO A 34 8.47 23.40 0.22
CA PRO A 34 9.78 23.02 0.75
C PRO A 34 9.74 21.71 1.54
N LYS A 35 8.64 21.44 2.27
CA LYS A 35 8.48 20.19 3.01
C LYS A 35 8.41 18.98 2.08
N VAL A 36 7.62 19.04 1.01
CA VAL A 36 7.56 17.98 -0.01
C VAL A 36 8.96 17.74 -0.59
N GLY A 37 9.62 18.80 -1.06
CA GLY A 37 10.96 18.69 -1.65
C GLY A 37 11.99 18.07 -0.70
N GLU A 38 11.99 18.44 0.59
CA GLU A 38 12.89 17.85 1.59
C GLU A 38 12.61 16.35 1.82
N GLN A 39 11.34 15.96 1.92
CA GLN A 39 10.97 14.56 2.13
C GLN A 39 11.32 13.69 0.92
N LEU A 40 11.12 14.20 -0.30
CA LEU A 40 11.46 13.49 -1.53
C LEU A 40 12.97 13.35 -1.72
N LYS A 41 13.76 14.37 -1.38
CA LYS A 41 15.23 14.27 -1.37
C LYS A 41 15.73 13.14 -0.49
N ARG A 42 15.09 12.88 0.66
CA ARG A 42 15.45 11.76 1.55
C ARG A 42 15.13 10.38 0.97
N ALA A 43 14.24 10.33 -0.02
CA ALA A 43 13.79 9.11 -0.69
C ALA A 43 14.55 8.81 -2.00
N LEU A 44 15.42 9.71 -2.46
CA LEU A 44 16.30 9.45 -3.60
C LEU A 44 17.16 8.20 -3.35
N GLY A 45 17.29 7.34 -4.37
CA GLY A 45 17.97 6.05 -4.36
C GLY A 45 17.21 4.92 -3.65
N LYS A 46 15.94 5.15 -3.27
CA LYS A 46 15.11 4.23 -2.47
C LYS A 46 13.74 4.03 -3.12
N VAL A 47 12.93 3.16 -2.51
CA VAL A 47 11.48 3.11 -2.76
C VAL A 47 10.79 4.09 -1.82
N LEU A 48 10.00 5.00 -2.36
CA LEU A 48 9.06 5.83 -1.63
C LEU A 48 7.66 5.20 -1.70
N LEU A 49 7.08 4.89 -0.55
CA LEU A 49 5.68 4.52 -0.39
C LEU A 49 4.90 5.70 0.19
N ILE A 50 3.86 6.15 -0.50
CA ILE A 50 2.92 7.15 0.02
C ILE A 50 1.64 6.42 0.39
N ASP A 51 1.46 6.15 1.68
CA ASP A 51 0.27 5.48 2.19
C ASP A 51 -0.94 6.44 2.28
N ALA A 52 -2.11 5.90 1.98
CA ALA A 52 -3.36 6.61 1.83
C ALA A 52 -3.21 7.91 1.02
N ALA A 53 -2.52 7.85 -0.12
CA ALA A 53 -2.12 9.03 -0.90
C ALA A 53 -3.29 9.96 -1.29
N TYR A 54 -4.48 9.38 -1.51
CA TYR A 54 -5.71 10.13 -1.78
C TYR A 54 -6.07 11.17 -0.71
N ARG A 55 -5.57 11.01 0.53
CA ARG A 55 -5.77 11.97 1.63
C ARG A 55 -5.09 13.31 1.39
N LEU A 56 -4.14 13.40 0.44
CA LEU A 56 -3.57 14.69 0.02
C LEU A 56 -4.68 15.65 -0.46
N MET A 57 -5.74 15.13 -1.10
CA MET A 57 -6.87 15.94 -1.57
C MET A 57 -7.72 16.54 -0.46
N GLU A 58 -7.63 16.03 0.77
CA GLU A 58 -8.42 16.51 1.90
C GLU A 58 -7.84 17.81 2.50
N SER A 59 -6.65 18.22 2.04
CA SER A 59 -5.92 19.39 2.53
C SER A 59 -6.21 20.66 1.74
N GLY A 60 -6.25 21.80 2.43
CA GLY A 60 -6.27 23.12 1.79
C GLY A 60 -5.02 23.44 0.98
N TYR A 61 -3.92 22.71 1.18
CA TYR A 61 -2.65 22.87 0.44
C TYR A 61 -2.39 21.70 -0.52
N ALA A 62 -3.43 20.95 -0.91
CA ALA A 62 -3.31 19.80 -1.79
C ALA A 62 -2.61 20.13 -3.12
N ALA A 63 -3.01 21.24 -3.76
CA ALA A 63 -2.47 21.65 -5.05
C ALA A 63 -0.95 21.84 -5.00
N GLU A 64 -0.45 22.65 -4.06
CA GLU A 64 0.98 22.89 -3.87
C GLU A 64 1.75 21.58 -3.63
N ALA A 65 1.20 20.69 -2.79
CA ALA A 65 1.85 19.42 -2.48
C ALA A 65 1.95 18.52 -3.71
N ILE A 66 0.86 18.41 -4.48
CA ILE A 66 0.73 17.51 -5.62
C ILE A 66 1.53 18.00 -6.82
N GLU A 67 1.53 19.31 -7.08
CA GLU A 67 2.33 19.93 -8.14
C GLU A 67 3.82 19.74 -7.88
N GLU A 68 4.29 20.02 -6.66
CA GLU A 68 5.69 19.81 -6.30
C GLU A 68 6.07 18.33 -6.33
N LEU A 69 5.20 17.45 -5.82
CA LEU A 69 5.40 15.99 -5.87
C LEU A 69 5.57 15.52 -7.31
N GLY A 70 4.64 15.87 -8.20
CA GLY A 70 4.70 15.48 -9.61
C GLY A 70 5.93 16.04 -10.33
N SER A 71 6.25 17.32 -10.10
CA SER A 71 7.43 17.99 -10.66
C SER A 71 8.74 17.30 -10.23
N PHE A 72 8.86 17.00 -8.94
CA PHE A 72 10.05 16.37 -8.39
C PHE A 72 10.23 14.94 -8.92
N ILE A 73 9.16 14.13 -8.92
CA ILE A 73 9.18 12.76 -9.45
C ILE A 73 9.59 12.76 -10.91
N LYS A 74 9.01 13.66 -11.72
CA LYS A 74 9.34 13.78 -13.14
C LYS A 74 10.81 14.12 -13.37
N SER A 75 11.38 14.97 -12.52
CA SER A 75 12.79 15.41 -12.62
C SER A 75 13.80 14.37 -12.13
N HIS A 76 13.36 13.36 -11.38
CA HIS A 76 14.22 12.34 -10.75
C HIS A 76 13.70 10.91 -11.02
N SER A 77 13.08 10.71 -12.18
CA SER A 77 12.39 9.45 -12.54
C SER A 77 13.33 8.25 -12.65
N ASP A 78 14.63 8.49 -12.83
CA ASP A 78 15.71 7.50 -12.87
C ASP A 78 16.36 7.24 -11.50
N ALA A 79 16.05 8.05 -10.49
CA ALA A 79 16.73 8.03 -9.20
C ALA A 79 15.87 7.46 -8.06
N MET A 80 14.60 7.15 -8.26
CA MET A 80 13.73 6.61 -7.23
C MET A 80 12.53 5.84 -7.80
N ILE A 81 11.93 4.99 -6.97
CA ILE A 81 10.65 4.35 -7.29
C ILE A 81 9.60 4.91 -6.34
N VAL A 82 8.45 5.32 -6.86
CA VAL A 82 7.32 5.84 -6.07
C VAL A 82 6.13 4.91 -6.19
N ILE A 83 5.53 4.58 -5.05
CA ILE A 83 4.34 3.75 -4.94
C ILE A 83 3.28 4.58 -4.21
N LEU A 84 2.12 4.77 -4.86
CA LEU A 84 0.93 5.30 -4.20
C LEU A 84 0.10 4.14 -3.68
N ALA A 85 -0.22 4.15 -2.39
CA ALA A 85 -1.04 3.13 -1.76
C ALA A 85 -2.34 3.72 -1.20
N GLY A 86 -3.37 2.89 -1.20
CA GLY A 86 -4.69 3.23 -0.67
C GLY A 86 -5.79 2.37 -1.27
N ASP A 87 -7.02 2.62 -0.83
CA ASP A 87 -8.21 2.03 -1.43
C ASP A 87 -8.28 2.34 -2.94
N ALA A 88 -8.48 1.31 -3.76
CA ALA A 88 -8.40 1.42 -5.22
C ALA A 88 -9.35 2.50 -5.77
N GLN A 89 -10.60 2.54 -5.30
CA GLN A 89 -11.57 3.54 -5.77
C GLN A 89 -11.13 4.96 -5.42
N LYS A 90 -10.56 5.15 -4.22
CA LYS A 90 -10.04 6.45 -3.80
C LYS A 90 -8.78 6.85 -4.57
N ILE A 91 -7.88 5.91 -4.89
CA ILE A 91 -6.70 6.18 -5.72
C ILE A 91 -7.09 6.54 -7.15
N TYR A 92 -8.04 5.83 -7.76
CA TYR A 92 -8.54 6.22 -9.09
C TYR A 92 -9.15 7.62 -9.09
N LYS A 93 -9.95 7.94 -8.07
CA LYS A 93 -10.52 9.29 -7.92
C LYS A 93 -9.41 10.34 -7.73
N PHE A 94 -8.37 10.01 -6.97
CA PHE A 94 -7.22 10.87 -6.75
C PHE A 94 -6.46 11.16 -8.05
N LEU A 95 -6.08 10.14 -8.80
CA LEU A 95 -5.36 10.29 -10.07
C LEU A 95 -6.22 10.98 -11.14
N SER A 96 -7.53 10.72 -11.17
CA SER A 96 -8.47 11.39 -12.08
C SER A 96 -8.60 12.88 -11.80
N ALA A 97 -8.51 13.29 -10.53
CA ALA A 97 -8.55 14.70 -10.14
C ALA A 97 -7.24 15.45 -10.44
N TRP A 98 -6.11 14.74 -10.55
CA TRP A 98 -4.78 15.32 -10.73
C TRP A 98 -4.05 14.71 -11.94
N PRO A 99 -4.34 15.20 -13.16
CA PRO A 99 -3.74 14.68 -14.40
C PRO A 99 -2.21 14.69 -14.40
N VAL A 100 -1.59 15.64 -13.68
CA VAL A 100 -0.13 15.75 -13.51
C VAL A 100 0.46 14.47 -12.90
N LEU A 101 -0.21 13.87 -11.92
CA LEU A 101 0.24 12.61 -11.32
C LEU A 101 -0.19 11.41 -12.17
N SER A 102 -1.39 11.44 -12.76
CA SER A 102 -1.90 10.33 -13.57
C SER A 102 -0.91 9.89 -14.67
N GLY A 103 -0.27 10.84 -15.35
CA GLY A 103 0.73 10.53 -16.38
C GLY A 103 2.05 9.90 -15.87
N LEU A 104 2.31 9.93 -14.56
CA LEU A 104 3.53 9.38 -13.94
C LEU A 104 3.35 7.96 -13.42
N PHE A 105 2.10 7.54 -13.14
CA PHE A 105 1.78 6.23 -12.55
C PHE A 105 1.09 5.36 -13.58
N LEU A 106 1.88 4.65 -14.39
CA LEU A 106 1.39 3.81 -15.49
C LEU A 106 1.10 2.36 -15.07
N GLU A 107 1.78 1.89 -14.02
CA GLU A 107 1.65 0.53 -13.52
C GLU A 107 0.72 0.50 -12.30
N GLU A 108 -0.20 -0.46 -12.30
CA GLU A 108 -1.12 -0.70 -11.20
C GLU A 108 -1.00 -2.14 -10.70
N VAL A 109 -1.01 -2.29 -9.38
CA VAL A 109 -1.10 -3.58 -8.71
C VAL A 109 -2.32 -3.56 -7.79
N VAL A 110 -3.36 -4.30 -8.18
CA VAL A 110 -4.58 -4.45 -7.38
C VAL A 110 -4.43 -5.65 -6.45
N PHE A 111 -4.56 -5.40 -5.15
CA PHE A 111 -4.63 -6.46 -4.14
C PHE A 111 -6.09 -6.80 -3.87
N GLU A 112 -6.53 -7.94 -4.39
CA GLU A 112 -7.88 -8.45 -4.10
C GLU A 112 -8.00 -8.91 -2.64
N ASN A 113 -9.21 -8.75 -2.08
CA ASN A 113 -9.52 -9.29 -0.76
C ASN A 113 -9.34 -10.82 -0.77
N LEU A 114 -8.77 -11.35 0.31
CA LEU A 114 -8.63 -12.79 0.50
C LEU A 114 -10.00 -13.47 0.48
N LYS A 115 -10.12 -14.57 -0.25
CA LYS A 115 -11.34 -15.38 -0.22
C LYS A 115 -11.41 -16.09 1.13
N PRO A 116 -12.62 -16.42 1.63
CA PRO A 116 -12.77 -17.13 2.90
C PRO A 116 -11.92 -18.41 3.01
N LYS A 117 -11.73 -19.12 1.88
CA LYS A 117 -10.87 -20.31 1.81
C LYS A 117 -9.39 -19.96 2.01
N ASP A 118 -8.92 -18.89 1.37
CA ASP A 118 -7.54 -18.41 1.47
C ASP A 118 -7.25 -17.92 2.90
N CYS A 119 -8.25 -17.34 3.57
CA CYS A 119 -8.16 -16.97 5.00
C CYS A 119 -7.96 -18.20 5.90
N VAL A 120 -8.70 -19.29 5.64
CA VAL A 120 -8.56 -20.55 6.38
C VAL A 120 -7.18 -21.18 6.14
N GLU A 121 -6.69 -21.17 4.90
CA GLU A 121 -5.36 -21.66 4.57
C GLU A 121 -4.25 -20.82 5.22
N LEU A 122 -4.39 -19.49 5.19
CA LEU A 122 -3.47 -18.57 5.86
C LEU A 122 -3.46 -18.79 7.37
N LEU A 123 -4.63 -19.03 7.99
CA LEU A 123 -4.76 -19.35 9.40
C LEU A 123 -4.04 -20.66 9.74
N ASP A 124 -4.27 -21.73 8.99
CA ASP A 124 -3.59 -23.02 9.17
C ASP A 124 -2.07 -22.86 9.07
N ARG A 125 -1.59 -22.14 8.05
CA ARG A 125 -0.16 -21.84 7.88
C ARG A 125 0.41 -21.06 9.07
N ARG A 126 -0.28 -20.04 9.57
CA ARG A 126 0.17 -19.25 10.73
C ARG A 126 0.19 -20.07 12.01
N LEU A 127 -0.81 -20.91 12.25
CA LEU A 127 -0.85 -21.79 13.42
C LEU A 127 0.33 -22.76 13.44
N LYS A 128 0.68 -23.34 12.29
CA LYS A 128 1.86 -24.20 12.14
C LYS A 128 3.17 -23.48 12.46
N GLN A 129 3.29 -22.20 12.08
CA GLN A 129 4.47 -21.38 12.39
C GLN A 129 4.58 -21.02 13.87
N ILE A 130 3.47 -20.69 14.53
CA ILE A 130 3.47 -20.24 15.93
C ILE A 130 3.69 -21.40 16.90
N ILE A 131 3.07 -22.55 16.64
CA ILE A 131 2.95 -23.61 17.65
C ILE A 131 4.09 -24.64 17.55
N GLY A 132 4.86 -24.66 16.47
CA GLY A 132 6.11 -25.44 16.34
C GLY A 132 5.96 -26.96 16.47
N LYS A 133 4.72 -27.46 16.62
CA LYS A 133 4.35 -28.88 16.67
C LYS A 133 3.22 -29.14 15.66
N PRO A 134 3.15 -30.35 15.07
CA PRO A 134 2.02 -30.73 14.23
C PRO A 134 0.75 -30.79 15.10
N ILE A 135 -0.14 -29.81 14.92
CA ILE A 135 -1.51 -29.87 15.43
C ILE A 135 -2.35 -30.60 14.38
N SER A 136 -3.28 -31.44 14.84
CA SER A 136 -4.39 -31.91 14.02
C SER A 136 -5.28 -30.72 13.64
N SER A 137 -4.92 -29.98 12.59
CA SER A 137 -5.71 -28.88 12.03
C SER A 137 -6.78 -29.39 11.06
N GLU A 138 -7.26 -30.63 11.25
CA GLU A 138 -8.32 -31.26 10.45
C GLU A 138 -9.58 -30.38 10.41
N PHE A 139 -9.90 -29.71 11.51
CA PHE A 139 -11.01 -28.75 11.57
C PHE A 139 -10.83 -27.51 10.67
N LEU A 140 -9.61 -27.20 10.21
CA LEU A 140 -9.32 -26.16 9.22
C LEU A 140 -9.18 -26.73 7.80
N THR A 141 -8.75 -27.98 7.65
CA THR A 141 -8.41 -28.54 6.34
C THR A 141 -9.47 -29.46 5.75
N ASP A 142 -10.35 -30.06 6.55
CA ASP A 142 -11.35 -31.05 6.11
C ASP A 142 -12.74 -30.41 5.93
N PRO A 143 -13.23 -30.27 4.68
CA PRO A 143 -14.54 -29.69 4.40
C PRO A 143 -15.75 -30.49 4.91
N SER A 144 -15.56 -31.77 5.23
CA SER A 144 -16.61 -32.65 5.73
C SER A 144 -16.92 -32.39 7.21
N LEU A 145 -15.98 -31.80 7.95
CA LEU A 145 -16.16 -31.49 9.36
C LEU A 145 -17.08 -30.28 9.57
N HIS A 146 -18.01 -30.43 10.51
CA HIS A 146 -18.93 -29.35 10.87
C HIS A 146 -18.20 -28.09 11.36
N GLU A 147 -17.07 -28.25 12.05
CA GLU A 147 -16.24 -27.15 12.53
C GLU A 147 -15.58 -26.36 11.39
N HIS A 148 -15.13 -27.03 10.32
CA HIS A 148 -14.63 -26.35 9.12
C HIS A 148 -15.71 -25.48 8.49
N GLN A 149 -16.94 -25.99 8.40
CA GLN A 149 -18.06 -25.23 7.84
C GLN A 149 -18.42 -24.01 8.68
N LYS A 150 -18.34 -24.11 10.02
CA LYS A 150 -18.53 -22.95 10.92
C LYS A 150 -17.47 -21.88 10.69
N ILE A 151 -16.20 -22.28 10.62
CA ILE A 151 -15.07 -21.36 10.42
C ILE A 151 -15.16 -20.68 9.05
N LEU A 152 -15.45 -21.45 8.00
CA LEU A 152 -15.63 -20.89 6.66
C LEU A 152 -16.82 -19.92 6.60
N LYS A 153 -17.93 -20.21 7.29
CA LYS A 153 -19.05 -19.28 7.43
C LYS A 153 -18.65 -18.02 8.19
N ALA A 154 -17.87 -18.13 9.26
CA ALA A 154 -17.38 -16.97 10.02
C ALA A 154 -16.50 -16.07 9.14
N PHE A 155 -15.54 -16.64 8.40
CA PHE A 155 -14.73 -15.86 7.44
C PHE A 155 -15.56 -15.29 6.29
N THR A 156 -16.56 -16.02 5.81
CA THR A 156 -17.50 -15.48 4.81
C THR A 156 -18.20 -14.24 5.34
N ILE A 157 -18.72 -14.28 6.58
CA ILE A 157 -19.38 -13.13 7.21
C ILE A 157 -18.41 -11.97 7.40
N LEU A 158 -17.18 -12.23 7.85
CA LEU A 158 -16.17 -11.18 8.05
C LEU A 158 -15.81 -10.48 6.73
N VAL A 159 -15.57 -11.27 5.68
CA VAL A 159 -15.23 -10.75 4.35
C VAL A 159 -16.41 -10.00 3.71
N THR A 160 -17.66 -10.48 3.86
CA THR A 160 -18.83 -9.80 3.28
C THR A 160 -19.31 -8.60 4.08
N ALA A 161 -19.05 -8.55 5.40
CA ALA A 161 -19.40 -7.41 6.24
C ALA A 161 -18.50 -6.18 6.02
N GLY A 162 -17.49 -6.26 5.14
CA GLY A 162 -16.53 -5.17 4.91
C GLY A 162 -15.60 -4.90 6.10
N LEU A 163 -15.59 -5.80 7.09
CA LEU A 163 -14.58 -5.86 8.13
C LEU A 163 -13.35 -6.52 7.51
N GLY A 164 -12.63 -5.77 6.68
CA GLY A 164 -11.42 -6.26 6.00
C GLY A 164 -10.46 -6.91 6.99
N LEU A 165 -9.92 -8.07 6.59
CA LEU A 165 -8.77 -8.72 7.23
C LEU A 165 -7.48 -8.26 6.56
#